data_AF-A0A0A9Z4G8-F1
#
_entry.id   AF-A0A0A9Z4G8-F1
#
_cell.length_a   1.000
_cell.length_b   1.000
_cell.length_c   1.000
_cell.angle_alpha   90.00
_cell.angle_beta   90.00
_cell.angle_gamma   90.00
#
_symmetry.space_group_name_H-M   'P 1'
#
loop_
_entity.id
_entity.type
_entity.pdbx_description
1 polymer ?
#
loop_
_entity_poly.entity_id
_entity_poly.type
_entity_poly.pdbx_seq_one_letter_code
_entity_poly.pdbx_strand_id
1 'polypeptide(L)'
;MRASHWCTVSWCARVNDSEACISLHRMPKDEHRQKLWLDFLGHPEWLDDSSKKETIRICSIHFTKKDFRFTNSFLNSSILKPIAVPSVRQFSNDPPFLAVRDLFHEDDSCAVTGCRTNDRENPDLT
;
A
#
# COMPACT_ATOMS: atom_id res chain seq x y z
N MET A 1 12.01 -22.36 11.06
CA MET A 1 10.59 -21.96 10.91
C MET A 1 10.44 -21.15 9.62
N ARG A 2 9.55 -21.54 8.70
CA ARG A 2 9.35 -20.83 7.43
C ARG A 2 8.53 -19.57 7.67
N ALA A 3 8.95 -18.43 7.13
CA ALA A 3 8.17 -17.20 7.22
C ALA A 3 6.87 -17.36 6.41
N SER A 4 5.73 -16.95 6.97
CA SER A 4 4.49 -16.86 6.21
C SER A 4 4.67 -15.90 5.04
N HIS A 5 4.28 -16.33 3.84
CA HIS A 5 4.30 -15.53 2.61
C HIS A 5 2.95 -14.84 2.33
N TRP A 6 2.03 -14.85 3.29
CA TRP A 6 0.66 -14.34 3.15
C TRP A 6 0.35 -13.29 4.21
N CYS A 7 -0.57 -12.37 3.89
CA CYS A 7 -1.04 -11.37 4.84
C CYS A 7 -2.09 -11.97 5.79
N THR A 8 -1.90 -11.77 7.11
CA THR A 8 -2.78 -12.29 8.17
C THR A 8 -4.13 -11.55 8.26
N VAL A 9 -4.27 -10.40 7.60
CA VAL A 9 -5.53 -9.66 7.56
C VAL A 9 -6.57 -10.51 6.80
N SER A 10 -7.61 -10.97 7.50
CA SER A 10 -8.57 -11.95 6.96
C SER A 10 -9.34 -11.48 5.73
N TRP A 11 -9.50 -10.17 5.57
CA TRP A 11 -10.13 -9.55 4.40
C TRP A 11 -9.14 -9.04 3.33
N CYS A 12 -7.85 -9.37 3.44
CA CYS A 12 -6.86 -8.98 2.42
C CYS A 12 -6.85 -10.00 1.27
N ALA A 13 -7.39 -9.62 0.10
CA ALA A 13 -7.42 -10.48 -1.09
C ALA A 13 -6.08 -10.55 -1.86
N ARG A 14 -5.13 -9.64 -1.61
CA ARG A 14 -3.87 -9.53 -2.36
C ARG A 14 -2.79 -10.54 -1.98
N VAL A 15 -3.18 -11.66 -1.38
CA VAL A 15 -2.28 -12.70 -0.89
C VAL A 15 -1.52 -13.42 -2.02
N ASN A 16 -2.05 -13.38 -3.25
CA ASN A 16 -1.51 -14.10 -4.42
C ASN A 16 -1.16 -13.23 -5.62
N ASP A 17 -1.18 -11.90 -5.49
CA ASP A 17 -0.83 -11.02 -6.61
C ASP A 17 0.69 -10.88 -6.69
N SER A 18 1.32 -11.80 -7.42
CA SER A 18 2.77 -11.78 -7.67
C SER A 18 3.23 -10.55 -8.46
N GLU A 19 2.30 -9.85 -9.12
CA GLU A 19 2.60 -8.63 -9.87
C GLU A 19 2.54 -7.39 -8.98
N ALA A 20 1.70 -7.41 -7.95
CA ALA A 20 1.73 -6.40 -6.91
C ALA A 20 2.96 -6.60 -6.02
N CYS A 21 4.02 -5.85 -6.29
CA CYS A 21 5.23 -5.73 -5.46
C CYS A 21 4.89 -5.21 -4.04
N ILE A 22 4.29 -6.04 -3.20
CA ILE A 22 3.80 -5.69 -1.87
C ILE A 22 4.75 -6.27 -0.83
N SER A 23 5.30 -5.40 0.01
CA SER A 23 6.16 -5.81 1.12
C SER A 23 5.33 -6.34 2.29
N LEU A 24 5.76 -7.46 2.88
CA LEU A 24 5.18 -8.03 4.10
C LEU A 24 6.00 -7.61 5.32
N HIS A 25 5.30 -7.09 6.33
CA HIS A 25 5.89 -6.57 7.55
C HIS A 25 5.60 -7.48 8.74
N ARG A 26 6.62 -7.69 9.58
CA ARG A 26 6.54 -8.49 10.80
C ARG A 26 5.99 -7.66 11.96
N MET A 27 5.60 -8.35 13.04
CA MET A 27 5.26 -7.70 14.29
C MET A 27 6.34 -6.74 14.80
N PRO A 28 5.94 -5.57 15.33
CA PRO A 28 6.84 -4.70 16.05
C PRO A 28 7.31 -5.40 17.34
N LYS A 29 8.46 -5.00 17.86
CA LYS A 29 8.96 -5.48 19.15
C LYS A 29 8.24 -4.82 20.34
N ASP A 30 7.70 -3.63 20.13
CA ASP A 30 6.98 -2.86 21.13
C ASP A 30 5.60 -3.47 21.42
N GLU A 31 5.34 -3.81 22.68
CA GLU A 31 4.13 -4.49 23.11
C GLU A 31 2.87 -3.63 22.91
N HIS A 32 2.97 -2.32 23.16
CA HIS A 32 1.85 -1.41 22.94
C HIS A 32 1.43 -1.37 21.47
N ARG A 33 2.39 -1.40 20.54
CA ARG A 33 2.12 -1.51 19.10
C ARG A 33 1.63 -2.89 18.71
N GLN A 34 2.15 -3.97 19.31
CA GLN A 34 1.62 -5.32 19.08
C GLN A 34 0.12 -5.37 19.37
N LYS A 35 -0.29 -4.82 20.52
CA LYS A 35 -1.71 -4.74 20.88
C LYS A 35 -2.54 -4.02 19.82
N LEU A 36 -2.09 -2.87 19.33
CA LEU A 36 -2.81 -2.13 18.29
C LEU A 36 -2.92 -2.88 16.96
N TRP A 37 -1.88 -3.64 16.58
CA TRP A 37 -1.94 -4.47 15.36
C TRP A 37 -2.88 -5.67 15.57
N LEU A 38 -2.90 -6.27 16.75
CA LEU A 38 -3.80 -7.38 17.08
C LEU A 38 -5.26 -6.94 17.16
N ASP A 39 -5.51 -5.76 17.75
CA ASP A 39 -6.83 -5.12 17.75
C ASP A 39 -7.29 -4.84 16.31
N PHE A 40 -6.38 -4.37 15.44
CA PHE A 40 -6.69 -4.19 14.03
C PHE A 40 -7.10 -5.51 13.35
N LEU A 41 -6.38 -6.60 13.64
CA LEU A 41 -6.66 -7.94 13.14
C LEU A 41 -7.92 -8.58 13.74
N GLY A 42 -8.45 -8.03 14.84
CA GLY A 42 -9.57 -8.61 15.58
C GLY A 42 -9.18 -9.80 16.46
N HIS A 43 -7.90 -9.92 16.81
CA HIS A 43 -7.34 -11.02 17.61
C HIS A 43 -6.51 -10.54 18.81
N PRO A 44 -7.08 -9.73 19.73
CA PRO A 44 -6.36 -9.25 20.91
C PRO A 44 -5.86 -10.40 21.81
N GLU A 45 -6.50 -11.57 21.77
CA GLU A 45 -6.13 -12.74 22.54
C GLU A 45 -4.77 -13.35 22.15
N TRP A 46 -4.20 -12.98 20.99
CA TRP A 46 -2.89 -13.46 20.56
C TRP A 46 -1.71 -12.69 21.16
N LEU A 47 -1.97 -11.74 22.07
CA LEU A 47 -0.91 -10.90 22.65
C LEU A 47 0.15 -11.75 23.38
N ASP A 48 -0.26 -12.81 24.07
CA ASP A 48 0.63 -13.69 24.83
C ASP A 48 1.13 -14.90 24.02
N ASP A 49 0.59 -15.12 22.82
CA ASP A 49 0.99 -16.23 21.96
C ASP A 49 2.17 -15.84 21.05
N SER A 50 3.38 -16.08 21.57
CA SER A 50 4.62 -15.83 20.84
C SER A 50 4.68 -16.56 19.49
N SER A 51 4.13 -17.77 19.41
CA SER A 51 4.13 -18.56 18.17
C SER A 51 3.26 -17.90 17.10
N LYS A 52 2.10 -17.36 17.48
CA LYS A 52 1.24 -16.59 16.57
C LYS A 52 1.94 -15.32 16.14
N LYS A 53 2.48 -14.53 17.07
CA LYS A 53 3.17 -13.26 16.78
C LYS A 53 4.29 -13.41 15.75
N GLU A 54 5.04 -14.52 15.78
CA GLU A 54 6.10 -14.79 14.80
C GLU A 54 5.60 -15.07 13.38
N THR A 55 4.37 -15.60 13.25
CA THR A 55 3.75 -15.93 11.96
C THR A 55 2.97 -14.76 11.35
N ILE A 56 2.56 -13.77 12.15
CA ILE A 56 1.79 -12.61 11.70
C ILE A 56 2.60 -11.80 10.68
N ARG A 57 1.98 -11.55 9.52
CA ARG A 57 2.49 -10.66 8.48
C ARG A 57 1.39 -9.73 8.02
N ILE A 58 1.68 -8.44 7.96
CA ILE A 58 0.76 -7.45 7.39
C ILE A 58 1.41 -6.80 6.18
N CYS A 59 0.69 -6.75 5.08
CA CYS A 59 1.18 -6.18 3.83
C CYS A 59 1.15 -4.65 3.85
N SER A 60 2.01 -4.00 3.05
CA SER A 60 2.23 -2.55 3.08
C SER A 60 0.97 -1.71 2.82
N ILE A 61 -0.02 -2.25 2.11
CA ILE A 61 -1.28 -1.56 1.81
C ILE A 61 -2.13 -1.23 3.05
N HIS A 62 -1.91 -1.92 4.17
CA HIS A 62 -2.62 -1.66 5.42
C HIS A 62 -2.02 -0.49 6.22
N PHE A 63 -0.91 0.06 5.74
CA PHE A 63 -0.23 1.21 6.32
C PHE A 63 -0.34 2.41 5.39
N THR A 64 -0.35 3.61 5.97
CA THR A 64 -0.34 4.83 5.17
C THR A 64 1.07 5.13 4.68
N LYS A 65 1.22 5.89 3.59
CA LYS A 65 2.53 6.33 3.09
C LYS A 65 3.37 7.04 4.17
N LYS A 66 2.72 7.69 5.15
CA LYS A 66 3.37 8.41 6.25
C LYS A 66 4.00 7.47 7.28
N ASP A 67 3.58 6.22 7.32
CA ASP A 67 4.08 5.20 8.24
C ASP A 67 5.42 4.61 7.81
N PHE A 68 5.85 4.90 6.58
CA PHE A 68 7.13 4.44 6.03
C PHE A 68 8.23 5.48 6.19
N ARG A 69 9.46 4.99 6.37
CA ARG A 69 10.69 5.78 6.23
C ARG A 69 11.22 5.57 4.82
N PHE A 70 11.45 6.66 4.11
CA PHE A 70 12.23 6.64 2.87
C PHE A 70 13.70 6.62 3.27
N THR A 71 14.36 5.48 3.12
CA THR A 71 15.82 5.41 3.18
C THR A 71 16.35 5.63 1.76
N ASN A 72 17.43 6.40 1.60
CA ASN A 72 18.11 6.67 0.32
C ASN A 72 18.80 5.42 -0.29
N SER A 73 18.32 4.22 0.04
CA SER A 73 18.91 2.96 -0.37
C SER A 73 18.34 2.56 -1.73
N PHE A 74 19.23 2.22 -2.66
CA PHE A 74 18.91 1.67 -4.00
C PHE A 74 18.05 0.40 -3.97
N LEU A 75 17.88 -0.21 -2.80
CA LEU A 75 16.95 -1.29 -2.54
C LEU A 75 15.61 -0.66 -2.13
N ASN A 76 14.58 -0.80 -2.96
CA ASN A 76 13.21 -0.32 -2.76
C ASN A 76 12.48 -0.96 -1.55
N SER A 77 13.18 -1.23 -0.45
CA SER A 77 12.61 -1.78 0.78
C SER A 77 11.99 -0.64 1.59
N SER A 78 10.66 -0.55 1.58
CA SER A 78 9.93 0.39 2.43
C SER A 78 9.99 -0.07 3.89
N ILE A 79 10.71 0.64 4.75
CA ILE A 79 10.84 0.30 6.18
C ILE A 79 9.73 1.00 6.98
N LEU A 80 8.97 0.24 7.77
CA LEU A 80 7.97 0.81 8.68
C LEU A 80 8.64 1.60 9.82
N LYS A 81 8.04 2.75 10.15
CA LYS A 81 8.38 3.48 11.37
C LYS A 81 8.07 2.62 12.60
N PRO A 82 8.82 2.77 13.70
CA PRO A 82 8.56 2.03 14.94
C PRO A 82 7.20 2.36 15.56
N ILE A 83 6.63 3.53 15.23
CA ILE A 83 5.30 3.95 15.68
C ILE A 83 4.16 3.56 14.74
N ALA A 84 4.48 2.92 13.60
CA ALA A 84 3.49 2.59 12.59
C ALA A 84 2.48 1.57 13.12
N VAL A 85 1.21 1.83 12.84
CA VAL A 85 0.10 0.92 13.12
C VAL A 85 -0.74 0.76 11.86
N PRO A 86 -1.23 -0.46 11.57
CA PRO A 86 -2.13 -0.66 10.45
C PRO A 86 -3.41 0.12 10.72
N SER A 87 -3.84 0.89 9.74
CA SER A 87 -5.00 1.78 9.84
C SER A 87 -5.88 1.74 8.60
N VAL A 88 -5.35 1.22 7.49
CA VAL A 88 -6.07 1.17 6.21
C VAL A 88 -6.85 -0.15 6.11
N ARG A 89 -8.17 -0.04 6.27
CA ARG A 89 -9.16 -1.11 5.99
C ARG A 89 -9.73 -0.93 4.58
N GLN A 90 -8.88 -0.94 3.55
CA GLN A 90 -9.35 -0.83 2.17
C GLN A 90 -9.45 -2.20 1.52
N PHE A 91 -10.63 -2.48 0.96
CA PHE A 91 -10.86 -3.49 -0.08
C PHE A 91 -10.47 -2.88 -1.43
N SER A 92 -9.24 -2.38 -1.59
CA SER A 92 -8.91 -1.73 -2.85
C SER A 92 -8.55 -2.79 -3.88
N ASN A 93 -9.47 -2.98 -4.83
CA ASN A 93 -9.17 -3.50 -6.17
C ASN A 93 -8.27 -2.53 -6.96
N ASP A 94 -7.92 -1.36 -6.41
CA ASP A 94 -7.10 -0.36 -7.06
C ASP A 94 -5.62 -0.79 -7.04
N PRO A 95 -4.97 -1.01 -8.20
CA PRO A 95 -3.58 -1.48 -8.26
C PRO A 95 -2.65 -0.61 -7.39
N PRO A 96 -1.58 -1.19 -6.81
CA PRO A 96 -0.66 -0.43 -5.99
C PRO A 96 -0.11 0.72 -6.81
N PHE A 97 0.14 1.87 -6.19
CA PHE A 97 0.71 3.05 -6.85
C PHE A 97 2.12 2.81 -7.47
N LEU A 98 2.69 1.60 -7.34
CA LEU A 98 3.88 1.17 -8.06
C LEU A 98 3.56 0.60 -9.46
N ALA A 99 2.33 0.12 -9.69
CA ALA A 99 1.85 -0.38 -10.98
C ALA A 99 1.25 0.73 -11.87
N VAL A 100 1.05 1.95 -11.36
CA VAL A 100 0.50 3.06 -12.17
C VAL A 100 1.53 3.75 -13.06
N ARG A 101 2.78 3.26 -13.13
CA ARG A 101 3.77 3.78 -14.10
C ARG A 101 3.54 3.29 -15.53
N ASP A 102 2.77 2.21 -15.72
CA ASP A 102 2.56 1.60 -17.05
C ASP A 102 1.18 1.88 -17.65
N LEU A 103 0.36 2.74 -17.01
CA LEU A 103 -0.97 3.13 -17.52
C LEU A 103 -1.03 4.53 -18.14
N PHE A 104 0.09 5.26 -18.21
CA PHE A 104 0.23 6.33 -19.20
C PHE A 104 0.63 5.69 -20.52
N HIS A 105 -0.33 5.05 -21.19
CA HIS A 105 -0.24 4.99 -22.64
C HIS A 105 -0.31 6.43 -23.14
N GLU A 106 0.75 6.86 -23.81
CA GLU A 106 0.75 8.04 -24.67
C GLU A 106 -0.20 7.78 -25.85
N ASP A 107 -1.51 7.79 -25.59
CA ASP A 107 -2.53 7.91 -26.62
C ASP A 107 -2.90 9.39 -26.77
N ASP A 108 -1.92 10.18 -27.19
CA ASP A 108 -2.15 11.49 -27.82
C ASP A 108 -2.68 11.29 -29.25
N SER A 109 -3.90 10.76 -29.34
CA SER A 109 -4.69 10.75 -30.58
C SER A 109 -6.15 10.95 -30.24
N CYS A 110 -6.58 12.20 -30.24
CA CYS A 110 -7.99 12.55 -30.23
C CYS A 110 -8.64 12.03 -31.52
N ALA A 111 -9.26 10.85 -31.47
CA ALA A 111 -9.92 10.20 -32.60
C ALA A 111 -11.32 10.80 -32.90
N VAL A 112 -11.48 12.12 -32.79
CA VAL A 112 -12.67 12.80 -33.31
C VAL A 112 -12.34 13.40 -34.67
N THR A 113 -12.92 12.84 -35.72
CA THR A 113 -12.87 13.41 -37.06
C THR A 113 -13.62 14.75 -37.03
N GLY A 114 -12.90 15.87 -36.86
CA GLY A 114 -13.48 17.21 -36.87
C GLY A 114 -13.08 18.15 -35.72
N CYS A 115 -12.25 17.73 -34.75
CA CYS A 115 -11.74 18.65 -33.74
C CYS A 115 -10.67 19.59 -34.32
N ARG A 116 -11.11 20.71 -34.89
CA ARG A 116 -10.26 21.87 -35.16
C ARG A 116 -9.95 22.55 -33.82
N THR A 117 -8.68 22.61 -33.44
CA THR A 117 -8.22 23.53 -32.40
C THR A 117 -8.43 24.95 -32.92
N ASN A 118 -9.50 25.62 -32.48
CA ASN A 118 -9.69 27.05 -32.72
C ASN A 118 -9.52 27.79 -31.39
N ASP A 119 -8.39 28.48 -31.29
CA ASP A 119 -8.23 29.86 -30.85
C ASP A 119 -9.24 30.41 -29.84
N ARG A 120 -8.75 30.72 -28.63
CA ARG A 120 -9.38 31.67 -27.71
C ARG A 120 -8.33 32.65 -27.17
N GLU A 121 -7.89 33.55 -28.04
CA GLU A 121 -7.49 34.89 -27.63
C GLU A 121 -8.38 35.91 -28.34
N ASN A 122 -9.29 36.53 -27.58
CA ASN A 122 -9.85 37.87 -27.83
C ASN A 122 -10.79 38.23 -26.67
N PRO A 123 -11.06 39.52 -26.34
CA PRO A 123 -10.52 40.77 -26.90
C PRO A 123 -10.12 41.85 -25.87
N ASP A 124 -9.46 42.87 -26.41
CA ASP A 124 -9.28 44.29 -26.06
C ASP A 124 -10.12 44.95 -24.91
N LEU A 125 -9.59 46.07 -24.38
CA LEU A 125 -10.08 47.12 -23.44
C LEU A 125 -9.08 47.31 -22.28
N THR A 126 -8.34 48.41 -22.10
CA THR A 126 -8.50 49.82 -22.52
C THR A 126 -7.13 50.52 -22.43
#